data_AF-A0A166BD45-F1
#
_entry.id   AF-A0A166BD45-F1
#
_cell.length_a   1.000
_cell.length_b   1.000
_cell.length_c   1.000
_cell.angle_alpha   90.00
_cell.angle_beta   90.00
_cell.angle_gamma   90.00
#
_symmetry.space_group_name_H-M   'P 1'
#
loop_
_entity.id
_entity.type
_entity.pdbx_description
1 polymer ?
#
loop_
_entity_poly.entity_id
_entity_poly.type
_entity_poly.pdbx_seq_one_letter_code
_entity_poly.pdbx_strand_id
1 'polypeptide(L)'
;MLSLEYDPNVGQLCQCDPSEPCGGRELRYWRCLDCFLSATSCASRMVQDHALSPFHRVQKWNGAYFDRASLCDAGLSLHLGHEGTRCPRVSAEEAGTVFTIGDLTGVHKIAVVSCSCFGSGDLVQQLVRSRLMPATMKYPRTAFTFALLQDWELDTVQGKKPLYDYWTKLVRLTRNVDVNADKVSRHDDVHAVKLIPMQKMFESFSTATRFFRAATRKRQSGQALDIDSQLLTKYPNLTYAGSMLLVCPACPHPGFNMEPGWEKLVDDPRRRHVITEVLAKDGNFKAYEKDKPYDPNDRSLCDGAGAFAPEAEMKALLDRVTDAPEVCKGCASAEKMHEATRVKGARISGVLAVICARHVFYRPRGMNDLKKGEKYVHLPLNANTTELLKGTRSSMMPGCTAWGLSLTRCCHESTFSTATATTRRTWRTA
;
A
#
# COMPACT_ATOMS: atom_id res chain seq x y z
N MET A 1 -26.74 29.70 -10.64
CA MET A 1 -25.48 29.16 -11.19
C MET A 1 -24.76 30.20 -12.04
N LEU A 2 -25.34 30.72 -13.12
CA LEU A 2 -24.70 31.78 -13.92
C LEU A 2 -24.33 33.04 -13.12
N SER A 3 -25.13 33.41 -12.13
CA SER A 3 -24.82 34.50 -11.19
C SER A 3 -23.54 34.30 -10.37
N LEU A 4 -22.99 33.08 -10.34
CA LEU A 4 -21.72 32.78 -9.70
C LEU A 4 -20.54 33.00 -10.65
N GLU A 5 -20.74 33.19 -11.96
CA GLU A 5 -19.65 33.35 -12.93
C GLU A 5 -19.09 34.78 -13.02
N TYR A 6 -19.74 35.73 -12.34
CA TYR A 6 -19.31 37.11 -12.26
C TYR A 6 -19.58 37.66 -10.85
N ASP A 7 -18.69 38.53 -10.36
CA ASP A 7 -18.85 39.25 -9.10
C ASP A 7 -18.71 40.76 -9.39
N PRO A 8 -19.68 41.60 -9.00
CA PRO A 8 -19.63 43.04 -9.26
C PRO A 8 -18.48 43.77 -8.55
N ASN A 9 -17.86 43.14 -7.56
CA ASN A 9 -16.70 43.68 -6.85
C ASN A 9 -15.37 43.45 -7.58
N VAL A 10 -15.38 42.70 -8.68
CA VAL A 10 -14.19 42.46 -9.51
C VAL A 10 -13.60 43.80 -9.96
N GLY A 11 -12.29 43.96 -9.77
CA GLY A 11 -11.58 45.19 -10.14
C GLY A 11 -11.78 46.37 -9.18
N GLN A 12 -12.55 46.19 -8.10
CA GLN A 12 -12.59 47.15 -7.01
C GLN A 12 -11.42 46.93 -6.03
N LEU A 13 -11.05 47.97 -5.29
CA LEU A 13 -10.07 47.86 -4.21
C LEU A 13 -10.57 46.91 -3.11
N CYS A 14 -9.65 46.16 -2.51
CA CYS A 14 -9.97 45.31 -1.38
C CYS A 14 -10.29 46.14 -0.12
N GLN A 15 -11.15 45.60 0.74
CA GLN A 15 -11.51 46.22 2.04
C GLN A 15 -10.62 45.70 3.19
N CYS A 16 -9.42 45.24 2.87
CA CYS A 16 -8.49 44.77 3.89
C CYS A 16 -8.05 45.95 4.77
N ASP A 17 -7.82 45.68 6.06
CA ASP A 17 -7.31 46.68 6.99
C ASP A 17 -5.98 47.26 6.47
N PRO A 18 -5.71 48.56 6.64
CA PRO A 18 -4.39 49.15 6.40
C PRO A 18 -3.22 48.39 7.05
N SER A 19 -3.43 47.66 8.14
CA SER A 19 -2.42 46.82 8.81
C SER A 19 -2.11 45.51 8.08
N GLU A 20 -2.97 45.07 7.15
CA GLU A 20 -2.78 43.85 6.37
C GLU A 20 -1.76 44.07 5.23
N PRO A 21 -1.12 43.01 4.69
CA PRO A 21 -0.05 43.13 3.71
C PRO A 21 -0.38 43.99 2.47
N CYS A 22 -1.62 43.92 2.00
CA CYS A 22 -2.08 44.71 0.87
C CYS A 22 -2.54 46.13 1.24
N GLY A 23 -2.82 46.41 2.52
CA GLY A 23 -3.28 47.72 3.04
C GLY A 23 -4.41 48.36 2.24
N GLY A 24 -5.38 47.57 1.74
CA GLY A 24 -6.49 48.07 0.93
C GLY A 24 -6.15 48.47 -0.51
N ARG A 25 -4.90 48.29 -0.96
CA ARG A 25 -4.41 48.80 -2.26
C ARG A 25 -4.49 47.80 -3.41
N GLU A 26 -4.70 46.52 -3.13
CA GLU A 26 -4.84 45.49 -4.16
C GLU A 26 -6.27 45.39 -4.68
N LEU A 27 -6.40 44.96 -5.93
CA LEU A 27 -7.68 44.73 -6.59
C LEU A 27 -8.24 43.34 -6.28
N ARG A 28 -9.57 43.25 -6.24
CA ARG A 28 -10.30 41.99 -6.07
C ARG A 28 -10.38 41.24 -7.40
N TYR A 29 -9.53 40.23 -7.57
CA TYR A 29 -9.51 39.39 -8.77
C TYR A 29 -9.55 37.91 -8.49
N TRP A 30 -9.48 37.50 -7.23
CA TRP A 30 -9.32 36.11 -6.85
C TRP A 30 -10.59 35.57 -6.22
N ARG A 31 -10.98 34.34 -6.57
CA ARG A 31 -12.05 33.61 -5.88
C ARG A 31 -11.64 32.18 -5.60
N CYS A 32 -12.15 31.63 -4.52
CA CYS A 32 -11.99 30.23 -4.17
C CYS A 32 -13.26 29.44 -4.51
N LEU A 33 -13.11 28.23 -5.05
CA LEU A 33 -14.21 27.35 -5.45
C LEU A 33 -14.59 26.33 -4.36
N ASP A 34 -13.71 26.12 -3.38
CA ASP A 34 -13.91 25.12 -2.33
C ASP A 34 -14.41 25.74 -1.01
N CYS A 35 -14.19 27.04 -0.80
CA CYS A 35 -14.75 27.78 0.32
C CYS A 35 -16.24 28.09 0.09
N PHE A 36 -17.10 27.74 1.05
CA PHE A 36 -18.56 27.78 0.88
C PHE A 36 -19.16 29.18 0.68
N LEU A 37 -18.56 30.21 1.29
CA LEU A 37 -19.05 31.60 1.25
C LEU A 37 -17.92 32.59 0.91
N SER A 38 -16.97 32.17 0.07
CA SER A 38 -15.86 33.04 -0.35
C SER A 38 -16.34 34.09 -1.35
N ALA A 39 -16.20 35.36 -1.00
CA ALA A 39 -16.33 36.47 -1.94
C ALA A 39 -15.05 36.65 -2.78
N THR A 40 -15.13 37.43 -3.86
CA THR A 40 -13.93 37.81 -4.63
C THR A 40 -13.04 38.75 -3.79
N SER A 41 -11.75 38.41 -3.70
CA SER A 41 -10.78 39.07 -2.84
C SER A 41 -9.47 39.37 -3.58
N CYS A 42 -8.56 40.09 -2.91
CA CYS A 42 -7.21 40.34 -3.42
C CYS A 42 -6.28 39.14 -3.22
N ALA A 43 -5.10 39.19 -3.84
CA ALA A 43 -4.13 38.11 -3.75
C ALA A 43 -3.66 37.89 -2.30
N SER A 44 -3.34 38.99 -1.60
CA SER A 44 -2.90 38.93 -0.20
C SER A 44 -3.92 38.24 0.72
N ARG A 45 -5.20 38.59 0.57
CA ARG A 45 -6.27 37.97 1.36
C ARG A 45 -6.46 36.49 0.98
N MET A 46 -6.39 36.18 -0.31
CA MET A 46 -6.45 34.80 -0.80
C MET A 46 -5.34 33.94 -0.18
N VAL A 47 -4.11 34.45 -0.07
CA VAL A 47 -3.00 33.78 0.61
C VAL A 47 -3.26 33.60 2.10
N GLN A 48 -3.72 34.66 2.79
CA GLN A 48 -3.99 34.63 4.23
C GLN A 48 -5.08 33.61 4.59
N ASP A 49 -6.23 33.64 3.91
CA ASP A 49 -7.36 32.76 4.18
C ASP A 49 -7.05 31.29 3.87
N HIS A 50 -6.06 31.01 3.02
CA HIS A 50 -5.70 29.66 2.58
C HIS A 50 -4.35 29.16 3.13
N ALA A 51 -3.76 29.85 4.12
CA ALA A 51 -2.50 29.45 4.73
C ALA A 51 -2.55 28.02 5.29
N LEU A 52 -3.70 27.59 5.82
CA LEU A 52 -3.93 26.25 6.35
C LEU A 52 -4.67 25.31 5.37
N SER A 53 -5.12 25.83 4.23
CA SER A 53 -5.84 25.09 3.19
C SER A 53 -5.22 25.33 1.81
N PRO A 54 -3.93 24.96 1.62
CA PRO A 54 -3.13 25.36 0.45
C PRO A 54 -3.52 24.65 -0.86
N PHE A 55 -4.47 23.72 -0.80
CA PHE A 55 -4.91 22.91 -1.94
C PHE A 55 -6.34 23.22 -2.38
N HIS A 56 -6.92 24.32 -1.91
CA HIS A 56 -8.17 24.80 -2.48
C HIS A 56 -7.96 25.25 -3.93
N ARG A 57 -8.96 24.98 -4.76
CA ARG A 57 -9.04 25.40 -6.15
C ARG A 57 -9.45 26.86 -6.21
N VAL A 58 -8.66 27.66 -6.91
CA VAL A 58 -8.89 29.09 -7.07
C VAL A 58 -8.98 29.49 -8.54
N GLN A 59 -9.56 30.65 -8.78
CA GLN A 59 -9.62 31.27 -10.09
C GLN A 59 -9.23 32.74 -9.99
N LYS A 60 -8.69 33.28 -11.07
CA LYS A 60 -8.29 34.69 -11.21
C LYS A 60 -9.04 35.32 -12.38
N TRP A 61 -9.59 36.51 -12.16
CA TRP A 61 -10.18 37.31 -13.22
C TRP A 61 -9.10 37.73 -14.23
N ASN A 62 -9.33 37.45 -15.51
CA ASN A 62 -8.40 37.79 -16.60
C ASN A 62 -8.82 39.04 -17.41
N GLY A 63 -9.91 39.70 -17.01
CA GLY A 63 -10.51 40.83 -17.72
C GLY A 63 -11.86 40.49 -18.36
N ALA A 64 -12.11 39.23 -18.70
CA ALA A 64 -13.35 38.78 -19.33
C ALA A 64 -14.08 37.69 -18.53
N TYR A 65 -13.34 36.76 -17.91
CA TYR A 65 -13.89 35.68 -17.11
C TYR A 65 -12.92 35.25 -16.00
N PHE A 66 -13.39 34.42 -15.08
CA PHE A 66 -12.55 33.76 -14.08
C PHE A 66 -11.82 32.58 -14.71
N ASP A 67 -10.53 32.76 -14.97
CA ASP A 67 -9.66 31.70 -15.46
C ASP A 67 -9.10 30.89 -14.29
N ARG A 68 -8.73 29.63 -14.55
CA ARG A 68 -8.10 28.79 -13.54
C ARG A 68 -6.76 29.40 -13.13
N ALA A 69 -6.51 29.42 -11.83
CA ALA A 69 -5.23 29.80 -11.26
C ALA A 69 -4.85 28.81 -10.15
N SER A 70 -3.65 28.98 -9.61
CA SER A 70 -3.20 28.30 -8.40
C SER A 70 -3.01 29.30 -7.27
N LEU A 71 -3.05 28.82 -6.03
CA LEU A 71 -2.70 29.65 -4.87
C LEU A 71 -1.23 30.11 -4.94
N CYS A 72 -0.37 29.34 -5.60
CA CYS A 72 1.01 29.75 -5.90
C CYS A 72 1.06 31.00 -6.79
N ASP A 73 0.17 31.13 -7.77
CA ASP A 73 0.07 32.32 -8.62
C ASP A 73 -0.41 33.56 -7.84
N ALA A 74 -1.13 33.36 -6.73
CA ALA A 74 -1.49 34.41 -5.79
C ALA A 74 -0.35 34.76 -4.81
N GLY A 75 0.74 33.99 -4.80
CA GLY A 75 1.90 34.17 -3.91
C GLY A 75 1.95 33.23 -2.71
N LEU A 76 1.05 32.24 -2.61
CA LEU A 76 1.09 31.26 -1.52
C LEU A 76 2.30 30.34 -1.68
N SER A 77 3.04 30.16 -0.59
CA SER A 77 4.07 29.13 -0.45
C SER A 77 3.80 28.28 0.79
N LEU A 78 4.11 27.00 0.68
CA LEU A 78 3.97 26.02 1.74
C LEU A 78 5.27 25.97 2.54
N HIS A 79 5.24 26.52 3.75
CA HIS A 79 6.38 26.43 4.65
C HIS A 79 6.32 25.14 5.47
N LEU A 80 7.40 24.37 5.45
CA LEU A 80 7.49 23.14 6.23
C LEU A 80 7.95 23.46 7.66
N GLY A 81 7.27 22.87 8.65
CA GLY A 81 7.50 23.17 10.06
C GLY A 81 6.90 24.51 10.50
N HIS A 82 7.20 24.92 11.73
CA HIS A 82 6.75 26.20 12.33
C HIS A 82 5.24 26.50 12.13
N GLU A 83 4.40 25.47 12.20
CA GLU A 83 2.94 25.59 12.04
C GLU A 83 2.52 26.31 10.74
N GLY A 84 3.34 26.23 9.69
CA GLY A 84 3.08 26.85 8.38
C GLY A 84 3.65 28.27 8.23
N THR A 85 4.25 28.83 9.28
CA THR A 85 5.00 30.08 9.19
C THR A 85 6.37 29.86 8.54
N ARG A 86 6.95 30.93 7.98
CA ARG A 86 8.27 30.87 7.35
C ARG A 86 9.34 30.61 8.40
N CYS A 87 10.27 29.72 8.10
CA CYS A 87 11.41 29.46 8.99
C CYS A 87 12.27 30.73 9.18
N PRO A 88 12.57 31.15 10.42
CA PRO A 88 13.34 32.37 10.68
C PRO A 88 14.81 32.28 10.25
N ARG A 89 15.31 31.08 9.94
CA ARG A 89 16.68 30.84 9.44
C ARG A 89 16.78 30.86 7.91
N VAL A 90 15.65 30.99 7.22
CA VAL A 90 15.59 31.10 5.77
C VAL A 90 15.40 32.58 5.44
N SER A 91 16.19 33.10 4.49
CA SER A 91 16.07 34.51 4.10
C SER A 91 14.67 34.80 3.56
N ALA A 92 14.19 36.05 3.69
CA ALA A 92 12.88 36.46 3.16
C ALA A 92 12.79 36.38 1.62
N GLU A 93 13.93 36.33 0.93
CA GLU A 93 14.04 36.34 -0.53
C GLU A 93 14.02 34.92 -1.13
N GLU A 94 14.23 33.88 -0.33
CA GLU A 94 14.27 32.50 -0.83
C GLU A 94 12.87 32.01 -1.25
N ALA A 95 12.60 31.96 -2.55
CA ALA A 95 11.27 31.66 -3.09
C ALA A 95 10.77 30.22 -2.89
N GLY A 96 11.59 29.33 -2.32
CA GLY A 96 11.29 27.91 -2.19
C GLY A 96 11.40 27.15 -3.51
N THR A 97 11.19 25.84 -3.44
CA THR A 97 11.16 24.95 -4.61
C THR A 97 9.72 24.72 -5.05
N VAL A 98 9.42 24.83 -6.34
CA VAL A 98 8.10 24.43 -6.87
C VAL A 98 7.92 22.91 -6.84
N PHE A 99 6.87 22.45 -6.16
CA PHE A 99 6.42 21.07 -6.12
C PHE A 99 5.15 20.88 -6.93
N THR A 100 4.96 19.66 -7.44
CA THR A 100 3.66 19.18 -7.89
C THR A 100 3.04 18.32 -6.78
N ILE A 101 1.91 18.75 -6.23
CA ILE A 101 1.24 18.07 -5.12
C ILE A 101 -0.11 17.53 -5.56
N GLY A 102 -0.31 16.22 -5.42
CA GLY A 102 -1.63 15.60 -5.58
C GLY A 102 -2.44 15.68 -4.29
N ASP A 103 -3.66 16.18 -4.38
CA ASP A 103 -4.64 16.28 -3.31
C ASP A 103 -6.03 15.79 -3.78
N LEU A 104 -6.98 15.63 -2.86
CA LEU A 104 -8.37 15.28 -3.14
C LEU A 104 -9.06 16.24 -4.12
N THR A 105 -8.68 17.52 -4.12
CA THR A 105 -9.25 18.53 -5.03
C THR A 105 -8.60 18.51 -6.42
N GLY A 106 -7.47 17.82 -6.60
CA GLY A 106 -6.73 17.75 -7.86
C GLY A 106 -5.22 17.82 -7.67
N VAL A 107 -4.52 18.20 -8.74
CA VAL A 107 -3.07 18.33 -8.79
C VAL A 107 -2.71 19.82 -8.79
N HIS A 108 -1.88 20.21 -7.83
CA HIS A 108 -1.52 21.59 -7.56
C HIS A 108 -0.04 21.81 -7.80
N LYS A 109 0.33 23.03 -8.23
CA LYS A 109 1.71 23.51 -8.19
C LYS A 109 1.82 24.50 -7.04
N ILE A 110 2.80 24.30 -6.17
CA ILE A 110 3.03 25.18 -5.02
C ILE A 110 4.51 25.27 -4.69
N ALA A 111 4.98 26.46 -4.35
CA ALA A 111 6.32 26.65 -3.81
C ALA A 111 6.40 26.07 -2.39
N VAL A 112 7.40 25.23 -2.13
CA VAL A 112 7.65 24.61 -0.83
C VAL A 112 8.96 25.14 -0.28
N VAL A 113 8.93 25.66 0.94
CA VAL A 113 10.11 26.17 1.65
C VAL A 113 10.40 25.24 2.82
N SER A 114 11.58 24.63 2.82
CA SER A 114 12.02 23.75 3.92
C SER A 114 12.52 24.54 5.12
N CYS A 115 12.42 23.95 6.30
CA CYS A 115 12.96 24.47 7.55
C CYS A 115 14.46 24.18 7.68
N SER A 116 15.23 25.22 7.99
CA SER A 116 16.68 25.16 8.24
C SER A 116 17.06 25.20 9.73
N CYS A 117 16.09 24.98 10.64
CA CYS A 117 16.35 24.87 12.08
C CYS A 117 17.09 23.58 12.43
N PHE A 118 17.91 23.63 13.48
CA PHE A 118 18.55 22.43 14.00
C PHE A 118 17.49 21.42 14.46
N GLY A 119 17.65 20.15 14.08
CA GLY A 119 16.68 19.09 14.39
C GLY A 119 15.44 19.03 13.49
N SER A 120 15.31 19.92 12.48
CA SER A 120 14.17 19.89 11.54
C SER A 120 14.11 18.61 10.70
N GLY A 121 15.23 17.90 10.59
CA GLY A 121 15.35 16.68 9.79
C GLY A 121 15.56 16.98 8.30
N ASP A 122 15.70 15.93 7.50
CA ASP A 122 15.80 16.09 6.04
C ASP A 122 14.46 16.50 5.41
N LEU A 123 14.50 16.87 4.12
CA LEU A 123 13.31 17.32 3.38
C LEU A 123 12.19 16.26 3.35
N VAL A 124 12.53 14.97 3.29
CA VAL A 124 11.54 13.88 3.28
C VAL A 124 10.81 13.80 4.62
N GLN A 125 11.56 13.85 5.73
CA GLN A 125 11.00 13.87 7.07
C GLN A 125 10.10 15.09 7.28
N GLN A 126 10.52 16.27 6.80
CA GLN A 126 9.73 17.49 6.88
C GLN A 126 8.42 17.38 6.08
N LEU A 127 8.46 16.86 4.84
CA LEU A 127 7.26 16.61 4.03
C LEU A 127 6.29 15.65 4.74
N VAL A 128 6.81 14.52 5.25
CA VAL A 128 6.01 13.50 5.94
C VAL A 128 5.37 14.06 7.22
N ARG A 129 6.11 14.88 8.00
CA ARG A 129 5.59 15.59 9.18
C ARG A 129 4.47 16.56 8.80
N SER A 130 4.59 17.21 7.65
CA SER A 130 3.56 18.06 7.04
C SER A 130 2.47 17.28 6.28
N ARG A 131 2.31 15.97 6.52
CA ARG A 131 1.27 15.12 5.91
C ARG A 131 1.37 15.01 4.38
N LEU A 132 2.58 15.13 3.83
CA LEU A 132 2.88 14.93 2.43
C LEU A 132 3.81 13.73 2.25
N MET A 133 3.37 12.73 1.48
CA MET A 133 4.22 11.61 1.10
C MET A 133 4.94 11.96 -0.21
N PRO A 134 6.28 12.08 -0.23
CA PRO A 134 7.01 12.31 -1.46
C PRO A 134 6.97 11.09 -2.38
N ALA A 135 6.99 11.34 -3.69
CA ALA A 135 7.08 10.27 -4.70
C ALA A 135 8.49 9.67 -4.80
N THR A 136 9.52 10.43 -4.42
CA THR A 136 10.93 10.04 -4.47
C THR A 136 11.64 10.46 -3.19
N MET A 137 12.66 9.70 -2.77
CA MET A 137 13.29 9.89 -1.46
C MET A 137 14.56 10.75 -1.48
N LYS A 138 15.19 10.94 -2.65
CA LYS A 138 16.47 11.67 -2.74
C LYS A 138 16.30 13.16 -3.02
N TYR A 139 15.52 13.49 -4.05
CA TYR A 139 15.25 14.86 -4.49
C TYR A 139 13.76 15.00 -4.82
N PRO A 140 12.89 15.05 -3.80
CA PRO A 140 11.46 15.12 -4.03
C PRO A 140 11.10 16.42 -4.74
N ARG A 141 10.31 16.30 -5.82
CA ARG A 141 9.63 17.40 -6.52
C ARG A 141 8.12 17.15 -6.68
N THR A 142 7.69 15.95 -6.31
CA THR A 142 6.30 15.51 -6.35
C THR A 142 5.96 14.91 -4.99
N ALA A 143 4.80 15.27 -4.46
CA ALA A 143 4.28 14.70 -3.22
C ALA A 143 2.77 14.52 -3.30
N PHE A 144 2.21 13.72 -2.40
CA PHE A 144 0.78 13.45 -2.31
C PHE A 144 0.31 13.64 -0.88
N THR A 145 -0.85 14.25 -0.69
CA THR A 145 -1.42 14.44 0.65
C THR A 145 -1.76 13.09 1.26
N PHE A 146 -1.62 12.97 2.58
CA PHE A 146 -2.05 11.76 3.29
C PHE A 146 -3.54 11.52 3.12
N ALA A 147 -4.35 12.60 3.08
CA ALA A 147 -5.78 12.53 2.82
C ALA A 147 -6.08 11.85 1.48
N LEU A 148 -5.38 12.23 0.41
CA LEU A 148 -5.51 11.59 -0.91
C LEU A 148 -5.16 10.10 -0.86
N LEU A 149 -4.04 9.75 -0.20
CA LEU A 149 -3.58 8.36 -0.13
C LEU A 149 -4.51 7.46 0.70
N GLN A 150 -5.14 8.02 1.74
CA GLN A 150 -6.14 7.35 2.55
C GLN A 150 -7.46 7.15 1.79
N ASP A 151 -7.94 8.17 1.06
CA ASP A 151 -9.12 8.05 0.20
C ASP A 151 -8.90 6.99 -0.89
N TRP A 152 -7.73 6.99 -1.51
CA TRP A 152 -7.35 5.95 -2.47
C TRP A 152 -7.34 4.54 -1.87
N GLU A 153 -6.88 4.37 -0.63
CA GLU A 153 -6.92 3.08 0.05
C GLU A 153 -8.36 2.57 0.23
N LEU A 154 -9.29 3.45 0.63
CA LEU A 154 -10.71 3.12 0.70
C LEU A 154 -11.29 2.79 -0.67
N ASP A 155 -10.98 3.56 -1.71
CA ASP A 155 -11.47 3.31 -3.07
C ASP A 155 -10.91 2.00 -3.66
N THR A 156 -9.70 1.59 -3.26
CA THR A 156 -9.13 0.28 -3.63
C THR A 156 -9.89 -0.86 -2.95
N VAL A 157 -10.14 -0.75 -1.63
CA VAL A 157 -10.72 -1.83 -0.82
C VAL A 157 -12.22 -1.95 -1.03
N GLN A 158 -12.94 -0.82 -0.98
CA GLN A 158 -14.39 -0.77 -1.07
C GLN A 158 -14.87 -0.65 -2.52
N GLY A 159 -14.28 0.27 -3.28
CA GLY A 159 -14.69 0.57 -4.65
C GLY A 159 -14.10 -0.38 -5.69
N LYS A 160 -13.06 -1.15 -5.33
CA LYS A 160 -12.26 -1.98 -6.26
C LYS A 160 -11.81 -1.21 -7.50
N LYS A 161 -11.64 0.11 -7.35
CA LYS A 161 -11.27 0.98 -8.46
C LYS A 161 -9.84 0.69 -8.87
N PRO A 162 -9.55 0.54 -10.18
CA PRO A 162 -8.18 0.46 -10.64
C PRO A 162 -7.50 1.83 -10.43
N LEU A 163 -6.19 1.80 -10.13
CA LEU A 163 -5.40 3.00 -9.87
C LEU A 163 -5.49 4.01 -11.02
N TYR A 164 -5.54 3.52 -12.25
CA TYR A 164 -5.61 4.34 -13.46
C TYR A 164 -6.88 5.20 -13.51
N ASP A 165 -8.04 4.63 -13.18
CA ASP A 165 -9.31 5.36 -13.22
C ASP A 165 -9.40 6.37 -12.09
N TYR A 166 -8.90 6.01 -10.89
CA TYR A 166 -8.82 6.94 -9.77
C TYR A 166 -7.90 8.13 -10.08
N TRP A 167 -6.73 7.86 -10.66
CA TRP A 167 -5.82 8.92 -11.11
C TRP A 167 -6.47 9.80 -12.20
N THR A 168 -7.15 9.19 -13.18
CA THR A 168 -7.85 9.91 -14.24
C THR A 168 -8.93 10.84 -13.68
N LYS A 169 -9.66 10.41 -12.64
CA LYS A 169 -10.60 11.28 -11.91
C LYS A 169 -9.91 12.52 -11.33
N LEU A 170 -8.76 12.37 -10.66
CA LEU A 170 -8.00 13.51 -10.11
C LEU A 170 -7.52 14.46 -11.20
N VAL A 171 -7.04 13.92 -12.32
CA VAL A 171 -6.65 14.73 -13.48
C VAL A 171 -7.85 15.51 -14.02
N ARG A 172 -9.04 14.88 -14.11
CA ARG A 172 -10.27 15.57 -14.54
C ARG A 172 -10.72 16.67 -13.58
N LEU A 173 -10.59 16.45 -12.27
CA LEU A 173 -10.81 17.51 -11.26
C LEU A 173 -9.87 18.69 -11.49
N THR A 174 -8.62 18.39 -11.86
CA THR A 174 -7.59 19.39 -12.20
C THR A 174 -7.78 20.04 -13.56
N ARG A 175 -8.35 19.35 -14.56
CA ARG A 175 -8.68 19.84 -15.91
C ARG A 175 -9.59 18.83 -16.62
N ASN A 176 -10.84 19.20 -16.86
CA ASN A 176 -11.84 18.28 -17.41
C ASN A 176 -11.98 18.33 -18.94
N VAL A 177 -11.40 19.32 -19.62
CA VAL A 177 -11.64 19.57 -21.05
C VAL A 177 -10.72 18.74 -21.96
N ASP A 178 -9.53 18.37 -21.48
CA ASP A 178 -8.63 17.53 -22.27
C ASP A 178 -7.71 16.68 -21.40
N VAL A 179 -8.19 15.49 -21.02
CA VAL A 179 -7.39 14.49 -20.29
C VAL A 179 -6.30 13.87 -21.15
N ASN A 180 -6.36 14.05 -22.48
CA ASN A 180 -5.39 13.48 -23.42
C ASN A 180 -4.56 14.57 -24.11
N ALA A 181 -4.63 15.84 -23.71
CA ALA A 181 -3.78 16.91 -24.25
C ALA A 181 -2.30 16.52 -24.19
N ASP A 182 -1.90 15.82 -23.13
CA ASP A 182 -0.53 15.29 -22.95
C ASP A 182 -0.15 14.18 -23.96
N LYS A 183 -1.13 13.54 -24.62
CA LYS A 183 -0.90 12.57 -25.72
C LYS A 183 -0.81 13.26 -27.07
N VAL A 184 -1.22 14.52 -27.17
CA VAL A 184 -1.10 15.32 -28.40
C VAL A 184 0.22 16.08 -28.31
N SER A 185 1.31 15.38 -28.63
CA SER A 185 2.56 16.03 -29.05
C SER A 185 2.35 16.72 -30.41
N ARG A 186 1.50 17.74 -30.48
CA ARG A 186 1.55 18.70 -31.59
C ARG A 186 2.46 19.84 -31.18
N HIS A 187 3.39 20.13 -32.08
CA HIS A 187 4.63 20.82 -31.81
C HIS A 187 4.49 22.34 -31.57
N ASP A 188 3.27 22.90 -31.59
CA ASP A 188 3.08 24.32 -31.91
C ASP A 188 2.21 25.14 -30.91
N ASP A 189 1.66 24.55 -29.83
CA ASP A 189 0.83 25.32 -28.89
C ASP A 189 1.67 25.95 -27.76
N VAL A 190 2.12 27.18 -27.99
CA VAL A 190 2.92 28.02 -27.07
C VAL A 190 2.20 28.33 -25.73
N HIS A 191 0.91 28.03 -25.62
CA HIS A 191 0.11 28.24 -24.40
C HIS A 191 -0.32 26.96 -23.67
N ALA A 192 0.08 25.78 -24.16
CA ALA A 192 -0.08 24.56 -23.38
C ALA A 192 0.96 24.56 -22.24
N VAL A 193 0.53 24.88 -21.02
CA VAL A 193 1.28 24.53 -19.81
C VAL A 193 1.68 23.07 -19.97
N LYS A 194 2.99 22.79 -20.19
CA LYS A 194 3.56 21.44 -20.15
C LYS A 194 3.27 20.87 -18.76
N LEU A 195 2.09 20.27 -18.61
CA LEU A 195 1.79 19.41 -17.49
C LEU A 195 2.78 18.26 -17.55
N ILE A 196 3.23 17.81 -16.37
CA ILE A 196 4.02 16.59 -16.30
C ILE A 196 3.17 15.51 -16.98
N PRO A 197 3.70 14.77 -17.97
CA PRO A 197 2.92 13.79 -18.69
C PRO A 197 2.14 12.92 -17.71
N MET A 198 0.82 12.80 -17.89
CA MET A 198 -0.09 12.01 -17.04
C MET A 198 0.55 10.72 -16.52
N GLN A 199 1.30 10.03 -17.38
CA GLN A 199 1.97 8.77 -17.10
C GLN A 199 3.05 8.86 -16.01
N LYS A 200 3.90 9.91 -16.01
CA LYS A 200 4.96 10.09 -15.00
C LYS A 200 4.38 10.38 -13.61
N MET A 201 3.28 11.14 -13.54
CA MET A 201 2.62 11.40 -12.27
C MET A 201 1.84 10.18 -11.77
N PHE A 202 1.27 9.38 -12.67
CA PHE A 202 0.66 8.09 -12.33
C PHE A 202 1.69 7.13 -11.71
N GLU A 203 2.87 7.00 -12.31
CA GLU A 203 3.98 6.20 -11.77
C GLU A 203 4.44 6.71 -10.40
N SER A 204 4.54 8.04 -10.25
CA SER A 204 4.84 8.70 -8.97
C SER A 204 3.79 8.38 -7.90
N PHE A 205 2.50 8.41 -8.27
CA PHE A 205 1.40 8.10 -7.36
C PHE A 205 1.37 6.63 -6.95
N SER A 206 1.63 5.72 -7.90
CA SER A 206 1.80 4.29 -7.63
C SER A 206 2.92 4.04 -6.61
N THR A 207 4.08 4.68 -6.82
CA THR A 207 5.24 4.58 -5.92
C THR A 207 4.91 5.12 -4.53
N ALA A 208 4.40 6.34 -4.43
CA ALA A 208 4.02 6.95 -3.16
C ALA A 208 2.98 6.12 -2.40
N THR A 209 2.00 5.54 -3.09
CA THR A 209 1.01 4.62 -2.51
C THR A 209 1.67 3.40 -1.88
N ARG A 210 2.62 2.76 -2.57
CA ARG A 210 3.33 1.56 -2.07
C ARG A 210 4.09 1.89 -0.79
N PHE A 211 4.88 2.97 -0.79
CA PHE A 211 5.63 3.42 0.39
C PHE A 211 4.72 3.83 1.54
N PHE A 212 3.65 4.58 1.27
CA PHE A 212 2.68 4.99 2.29
C PHE A 212 1.99 3.80 2.95
N ARG A 213 1.57 2.80 2.17
CA ARG A 213 0.97 1.55 2.70
C ARG A 213 1.97 0.77 3.54
N ALA A 214 3.21 0.62 3.07
CA ALA A 214 4.26 -0.08 3.81
C ALA A 214 4.58 0.60 5.14
N ALA A 215 4.79 1.92 5.13
CA ALA A 215 5.05 2.71 6.33
C ALA A 215 3.87 2.67 7.31
N THR A 216 2.64 2.77 6.80
CA THR A 216 1.42 2.71 7.62
C THR A 216 1.28 1.35 8.30
N ARG A 217 1.48 0.25 7.57
CA ARG A 217 1.45 -1.11 8.15
C ARG A 217 2.53 -1.30 9.20
N LYS A 218 3.78 -0.90 8.91
CA LYS A 218 4.90 -1.02 9.85
C LYS A 218 4.67 -0.22 11.15
N ARG A 219 4.04 0.96 11.04
CA ARG A 219 3.61 1.75 12.19
C ARG A 219 2.50 1.04 12.97
N GLN A 220 1.45 0.60 12.29
CA GLN A 220 0.28 -0.02 12.91
C GLN A 220 0.59 -1.35 13.60
N SER A 221 1.51 -2.13 13.05
CA SER A 221 1.94 -3.40 13.67
C SER A 221 2.85 -3.21 14.88
N GLY A 222 3.30 -1.99 15.18
CA GLY A 222 4.30 -1.72 16.21
C GLY A 222 5.74 -2.04 15.81
N GLN A 223 5.97 -2.60 14.62
CA GLN A 223 7.31 -2.96 14.13
C GLN A 223 8.22 -1.74 13.94
N ALA A 224 7.66 -0.55 13.71
CA ALA A 224 8.42 0.69 13.68
C ALA A 224 8.94 1.12 15.07
N LEU A 225 8.36 0.58 16.14
CA LEU A 225 8.66 0.90 17.54
C LEU A 225 9.35 -0.27 18.26
N ASP A 226 9.92 -1.21 17.51
CA ASP A 226 10.62 -2.38 18.04
C ASP A 226 9.77 -3.24 19.00
N ILE A 227 8.49 -3.44 18.65
CA ILE A 227 7.56 -4.24 19.48
C ILE A 227 8.07 -5.65 19.79
N ASP A 228 8.85 -6.24 18.88
CA ASP A 228 9.36 -7.60 19.04
C ASP A 228 10.35 -7.72 20.20
N SER A 229 11.15 -6.71 20.51
CA SER A 229 12.08 -6.78 21.65
C SER A 229 11.33 -6.92 22.97
N GLN A 230 10.20 -6.22 23.11
CA GLN A 230 9.32 -6.33 24.26
C GLN A 230 8.59 -7.68 24.29
N LEU A 231 8.07 -8.12 23.14
CA LEU A 231 7.32 -9.37 23.06
C LEU A 231 8.22 -10.58 23.29
N LEU A 232 9.44 -10.61 22.73
CA LEU A 232 10.38 -11.72 22.90
C LEU A 232 10.92 -11.81 24.34
N THR A 233 11.01 -10.69 25.06
CA THR A 233 11.36 -10.70 26.49
C THR A 233 10.31 -11.45 27.30
N LYS A 234 9.02 -11.26 26.98
CA LYS A 234 7.90 -11.90 27.69
C LYS A 234 7.57 -13.30 27.15
N TYR A 235 7.78 -13.51 25.85
CA TYR A 235 7.44 -14.71 25.09
C TYR A 235 8.64 -15.14 24.23
N PRO A 236 9.65 -15.79 24.81
CA PRO A 236 10.89 -16.14 24.10
C PRO A 236 10.70 -17.03 22.87
N ASN A 237 9.59 -17.78 22.83
CA ASN A 237 9.26 -18.71 21.75
C ASN A 237 8.21 -18.14 20.78
N LEU A 238 8.10 -16.80 20.67
CA LEU A 238 7.15 -16.17 19.77
C LEU A 238 7.41 -16.57 18.30
N THR A 239 6.46 -17.29 17.70
CA THR A 239 6.60 -17.90 16.37
C THR A 239 6.73 -16.90 15.21
N TYR A 240 6.25 -15.67 15.39
CA TYR A 240 6.08 -14.69 14.31
C TYR A 240 6.73 -13.33 14.57
N ALA A 241 7.88 -13.32 15.25
CA ALA A 241 8.72 -12.12 15.31
C ALA A 241 9.01 -11.57 13.90
N GLY A 242 8.95 -10.25 13.77
CA GLY A 242 9.10 -9.49 12.54
C GLY A 242 7.82 -9.38 11.69
N SER A 243 6.71 -10.00 12.13
CA SER A 243 5.46 -9.94 11.36
C SER A 243 4.74 -8.60 11.52
N MET A 244 4.21 -8.10 10.41
CA MET A 244 3.27 -6.97 10.34
C MET A 244 1.81 -7.44 10.21
N LEU A 245 1.55 -8.74 10.28
CA LEU A 245 0.20 -9.29 10.26
C LEU A 245 -0.30 -9.59 11.67
N LEU A 246 -1.61 -9.45 11.84
CA LEU A 246 -2.29 -9.93 13.02
C LEU A 246 -2.39 -11.46 12.95
N VAL A 247 -1.75 -12.12 13.90
CA VAL A 247 -1.89 -13.57 14.13
C VAL A 247 -3.26 -13.83 14.74
N CYS A 248 -3.91 -14.94 14.36
CA CYS A 248 -5.22 -15.30 14.91
C CYS A 248 -5.14 -15.43 16.45
N PRO A 249 -5.80 -14.54 17.23
CA PRO A 249 -5.67 -14.54 18.69
C PRO A 249 -6.38 -15.71 19.36
N ALA A 250 -7.32 -16.35 18.66
CA ALA A 250 -8.12 -17.46 19.15
C ALA A 250 -7.50 -18.84 18.84
N CYS A 251 -6.51 -18.92 17.94
CA CYS A 251 -5.78 -20.17 17.72
C CYS A 251 -4.80 -20.44 18.88
N PRO A 252 -4.48 -21.71 19.16
CA PRO A 252 -3.46 -22.07 20.13
C PRO A 252 -2.06 -21.69 19.63
N HIS A 253 -1.33 -20.90 20.42
CA HIS A 253 0.05 -20.48 20.19
C HIS A 253 0.92 -20.87 21.39
N PRO A 254 1.75 -21.93 21.25
CA PRO A 254 2.64 -22.37 22.31
C PRO A 254 3.53 -21.23 22.81
N GLY A 255 3.62 -21.09 24.14
CA GLY A 255 4.41 -20.03 24.77
C GLY A 255 3.82 -18.62 24.67
N PHE A 256 2.59 -18.46 24.17
CA PHE A 256 1.91 -17.16 24.10
C PHE A 256 0.54 -17.16 24.80
N ASN A 257 -0.41 -17.98 24.32
CA ASN A 257 -1.79 -18.03 24.83
C ASN A 257 -2.24 -19.44 25.24
N MET A 258 -1.30 -20.33 25.53
CA MET A 258 -1.55 -21.70 25.99
C MET A 258 -1.07 -21.88 27.43
N GLU A 259 -1.82 -22.63 28.23
CA GLU A 259 -1.47 -22.92 29.63
C GLU A 259 -0.21 -23.81 29.73
N PRO A 260 0.60 -23.69 30.79
CA PRO A 260 1.70 -24.61 31.05
C PRO A 260 1.23 -26.07 31.10
N GLY A 261 1.94 -26.99 30.43
CA GLY A 261 1.58 -28.41 30.39
C GLY A 261 0.51 -28.76 29.37
N TRP A 262 0.17 -27.85 28.45
CA TRP A 262 -0.73 -28.09 27.32
C TRP A 262 -0.32 -29.31 26.48
N GLU A 263 0.96 -29.68 26.48
CA GLU A 263 1.53 -30.82 25.76
C GLU A 263 0.85 -32.14 26.18
N LYS A 264 0.39 -32.24 27.43
CA LYS A 264 -0.34 -33.42 27.93
C LYS A 264 -1.70 -33.61 27.23
N LEU A 265 -2.28 -32.53 26.69
CA LEU A 265 -3.55 -32.58 25.96
C LEU A 265 -3.40 -33.15 24.55
N VAL A 266 -2.17 -33.31 24.05
CA VAL A 266 -1.88 -33.90 22.75
C VAL A 266 -2.31 -35.36 22.72
N ASP A 267 -2.08 -36.08 23.81
CA ASP A 267 -2.38 -37.51 23.89
C ASP A 267 -3.79 -37.80 24.42
N ASP A 268 -4.51 -36.80 24.95
CA ASP A 268 -5.89 -36.92 25.40
C ASP A 268 -6.90 -36.81 24.23
N PRO A 269 -7.54 -37.89 23.77
CA PRO A 269 -8.45 -37.85 22.63
C PRO A 269 -9.72 -37.01 22.88
N ARG A 270 -10.13 -36.85 24.15
CA ARG A 270 -11.33 -36.07 24.51
C ARG A 270 -11.05 -34.57 24.53
N ARG A 271 -9.83 -34.17 24.89
CA ARG A 271 -9.46 -32.74 25.07
C ARG A 271 -8.53 -32.18 24.00
N ARG A 272 -7.97 -33.00 23.11
CA ARG A 272 -7.08 -32.58 22.00
C ARG A 272 -7.64 -31.43 21.16
N HIS A 273 -8.96 -31.38 20.97
CA HIS A 273 -9.61 -30.35 20.17
C HIS A 273 -9.38 -28.92 20.67
N VAL A 274 -9.05 -28.74 21.96
CA VAL A 274 -8.75 -27.44 22.59
C VAL A 274 -7.42 -26.87 22.10
N ILE A 275 -6.44 -27.71 21.80
CA ILE A 275 -5.10 -27.32 21.35
C ILE A 275 -4.88 -27.54 19.85
N THR A 276 -5.93 -27.90 19.11
CA THR A 276 -5.83 -28.19 17.68
C THR A 276 -6.04 -26.93 16.86
N GLU A 277 -4.99 -26.49 16.15
CA GLU A 277 -5.12 -25.50 15.08
C GLU A 277 -5.62 -26.18 13.79
N VAL A 278 -6.67 -25.62 13.19
CA VAL A 278 -7.23 -26.08 11.91
C VAL A 278 -6.83 -25.11 10.82
N LEU A 279 -6.07 -25.59 9.86
CA LEU A 279 -5.57 -24.80 8.75
C LEU A 279 -6.32 -25.17 7.46
N ALA A 280 -6.64 -24.14 6.68
CA ALA A 280 -7.16 -24.27 5.32
C ALA A 280 -6.11 -23.78 4.33
N LYS A 281 -6.05 -24.43 3.18
CA LYS A 281 -5.17 -24.09 2.06
C LYS A 281 -6.05 -23.83 0.85
N ASP A 282 -5.85 -22.68 0.22
CA ASP A 282 -6.64 -22.30 -0.95
C ASP A 282 -5.77 -21.61 -2.00
N GLY A 283 -5.99 -22.00 -3.27
CA GLY A 283 -5.25 -21.55 -4.42
C GLY A 283 -6.08 -20.58 -5.28
N ASN A 284 -5.55 -19.40 -5.53
CA ASN A 284 -6.13 -18.43 -6.46
C ASN A 284 -5.35 -18.39 -7.78
N PHE A 285 -5.91 -19.01 -8.83
CA PHE A 285 -5.34 -19.05 -10.18
C PHE A 285 -5.72 -17.86 -11.07
N LYS A 286 -6.57 -16.95 -10.57
CA LYS A 286 -6.88 -15.69 -11.27
C LYS A 286 -5.87 -14.61 -10.93
N ALA A 287 -5.17 -14.73 -9.80
CA ALA A 287 -4.07 -13.87 -9.39
C ALA A 287 -2.75 -14.33 -10.03
N TYR A 288 -2.68 -14.27 -11.36
CA TYR A 288 -1.50 -14.62 -12.12
C TYR A 288 -0.70 -13.38 -12.50
N GLU A 289 0.58 -13.58 -12.79
CA GLU A 289 1.47 -12.54 -13.27
C GLU A 289 2.07 -12.95 -14.62
N LYS A 290 1.95 -12.07 -15.62
CA LYS A 290 2.51 -12.30 -16.96
C LYS A 290 4.01 -12.06 -16.96
N ASP A 291 4.74 -12.88 -17.70
CA ASP A 291 6.16 -12.63 -17.95
C ASP A 291 6.32 -11.40 -18.85
N LYS A 292 6.93 -10.35 -18.30
CA LYS A 292 7.10 -9.03 -18.91
C LYS A 292 8.49 -8.50 -18.55
N PRO A 293 9.02 -7.49 -19.25
CA PRO A 293 10.22 -6.81 -18.79
C PRO A 293 9.97 -6.17 -17.42
N TYR A 294 10.66 -6.65 -16.39
CA TYR A 294 10.57 -6.13 -15.02
C TYR A 294 11.69 -5.12 -14.75
N ASP A 295 11.39 -4.14 -13.91
CA ASP A 295 12.43 -3.32 -13.29
C ASP A 295 13.16 -4.18 -12.25
N PRO A 296 14.47 -4.46 -12.40
CA PRO A 296 15.22 -5.25 -11.42
C PRO A 296 15.27 -4.60 -10.02
N ASN A 297 14.90 -3.32 -9.91
CA ASN A 297 14.84 -2.59 -8.65
C ASN A 297 13.44 -2.62 -7.99
N ASP A 298 12.39 -3.15 -8.64
CA ASP A 298 11.07 -3.31 -8.02
C ASP A 298 11.09 -4.48 -7.04
N ARG A 299 11.46 -4.18 -5.78
CA ARG A 299 11.60 -5.16 -4.70
C ARG A 299 10.47 -4.99 -3.68
N SER A 300 10.10 -6.08 -3.04
CA SER A 300 9.09 -6.05 -1.97
C SER A 300 9.57 -5.19 -0.79
N LEU A 301 8.72 -4.24 -0.35
CA LEU A 301 8.97 -3.42 0.83
C LEU A 301 8.72 -4.17 2.15
N CYS A 302 8.09 -5.34 2.07
CA CYS A 302 7.61 -6.12 3.21
C CYS A 302 7.99 -7.61 3.09
N ASP A 303 9.10 -7.92 2.41
CA ASP A 303 9.54 -9.29 2.16
C ASP A 303 9.65 -10.08 3.47
N GLY A 304 8.93 -11.20 3.56
CA GLY A 304 8.87 -12.02 4.78
C GLY A 304 8.18 -11.40 6.01
N ALA A 305 7.82 -10.12 5.99
CA ALA A 305 7.17 -9.44 7.10
C ALA A 305 5.63 -9.45 6.99
N GLY A 306 5.09 -9.81 5.82
CA GLY A 306 3.65 -9.89 5.56
C GLY A 306 3.10 -11.32 5.49
N ALA A 307 2.12 -11.50 4.61
CA ALA A 307 1.50 -12.80 4.35
C ALA A 307 2.41 -13.72 3.54
N PHE A 308 3.20 -13.15 2.62
CA PHE A 308 4.12 -13.91 1.77
C PHE A 308 5.36 -14.35 2.53
N ALA A 309 5.84 -15.56 2.25
CA ALA A 309 7.13 -16.02 2.74
C ALA A 309 8.28 -15.24 2.08
N PRO A 310 9.46 -15.17 2.73
CA PRO A 310 10.64 -14.51 2.14
C PRO A 310 11.01 -15.11 0.79
N GLU A 311 11.23 -14.28 -0.22
CA GLU A 311 11.49 -14.74 -1.59
C GLU A 311 12.74 -15.63 -1.67
N ALA A 312 13.81 -15.26 -0.97
CA ALA A 312 15.07 -16.00 -0.96
C ALA A 312 14.93 -17.39 -0.33
N GLU A 313 14.18 -17.51 0.77
CA GLU A 313 13.92 -18.79 1.44
C GLU A 313 13.07 -19.71 0.56
N MET A 314 12.04 -19.16 -0.08
CA MET A 314 11.19 -19.92 -0.99
C MET A 314 11.98 -20.37 -2.22
N LYS A 315 12.81 -19.51 -2.80
CA LYS A 315 13.68 -19.89 -3.92
C LYS A 315 14.60 -21.07 -3.52
N ALA A 316 15.25 -20.97 -2.36
CA ALA A 316 16.12 -22.04 -1.86
C ALA A 316 15.36 -23.36 -1.60
N LEU A 317 14.09 -23.30 -1.17
CA LEU A 317 13.24 -24.47 -1.04
C LEU A 317 12.95 -25.10 -2.42
N LEU A 318 12.50 -24.28 -3.37
CA LEU A 318 12.13 -24.75 -4.71
C LEU A 318 13.32 -25.35 -5.46
N ASP A 319 14.53 -24.85 -5.24
CA ASP A 319 15.75 -25.39 -5.85
C ASP A 319 16.13 -26.77 -5.28
N ARG A 320 15.69 -27.10 -4.06
CA ARG A 320 15.98 -28.39 -3.38
C ARG A 320 14.96 -29.48 -3.69
N VAL A 321 13.73 -29.11 -4.06
CA VAL A 321 12.65 -30.06 -4.26
C VAL A 321 12.62 -30.50 -5.72
N THR A 322 12.81 -31.80 -5.96
CA THR A 322 12.62 -32.40 -7.28
C THR A 322 11.13 -32.50 -7.60
N ASP A 323 10.76 -32.25 -8.87
CA ASP A 323 9.39 -32.36 -9.35
C ASP A 323 8.87 -33.79 -9.10
N ALA A 324 7.97 -33.95 -8.11
CA ALA A 324 7.24 -35.19 -7.91
C ALA A 324 6.09 -35.26 -8.93
N PRO A 325 5.84 -36.42 -9.57
CA PRO A 325 4.68 -36.58 -10.45
C PRO A 325 3.40 -36.56 -9.61
N GLU A 326 2.60 -35.50 -9.77
CA GLU A 326 1.25 -35.45 -9.21
C GLU A 326 0.30 -36.23 -10.10
N VAL A 327 -0.24 -37.33 -9.57
CA VAL A 327 -1.38 -37.99 -10.20
C VAL A 327 -2.57 -37.89 -9.25
N CYS A 328 -3.40 -36.87 -9.44
CA CYS A 328 -4.77 -36.91 -8.92
C CYS A 328 -5.57 -37.87 -9.81
N LYS A 329 -5.44 -39.18 -9.59
CA LYS A 329 -6.27 -40.17 -10.31
C LYS A 329 -7.72 -40.02 -9.84
N GLY A 330 -8.54 -39.28 -10.59
CA GLY A 330 -10.00 -39.31 -10.46
C GLY A 330 -10.74 -37.97 -10.38
N CYS A 331 -10.06 -36.82 -10.30
CA CYS A 331 -10.75 -35.52 -10.26
C CYS A 331 -10.89 -34.90 -11.65
N ALA A 332 -11.94 -35.27 -12.39
CA ALA A 332 -12.30 -34.67 -13.67
C ALA A 332 -12.50 -33.13 -13.60
N SER A 333 -12.74 -32.59 -12.41
CA SER A 333 -12.88 -31.15 -12.12
C SER A 333 -11.53 -30.42 -12.05
N ALA A 334 -10.46 -31.08 -11.59
CA ALA A 334 -9.15 -30.46 -11.40
C ALA A 334 -8.47 -30.20 -12.75
N GLU A 335 -8.52 -31.16 -13.68
CA GLU A 335 -7.97 -30.99 -15.04
C GLU A 335 -8.67 -29.86 -15.80
N LYS A 336 -10.01 -29.78 -15.75
CA LYS A 336 -10.78 -28.70 -16.38
C LYS A 336 -10.48 -27.33 -15.78
N MET A 337 -10.27 -27.26 -14.46
CA MET A 337 -9.85 -26.02 -13.79
C MET A 337 -8.44 -25.60 -14.22
N HIS A 338 -7.48 -26.52 -14.24
CA HIS A 338 -6.12 -26.25 -14.71
C HIS A 338 -6.08 -25.77 -16.17
N GLU A 339 -6.93 -26.32 -17.02
CA GLU A 339 -7.03 -25.93 -18.43
C GLU A 339 -7.70 -24.56 -18.61
N ALA A 340 -8.77 -24.27 -17.84
CA ALA A 340 -9.47 -22.99 -17.85
C ALA A 340 -8.66 -21.83 -17.24
N THR A 341 -7.73 -22.11 -16.32
CA THR A 341 -6.86 -21.11 -15.69
C THR A 341 -5.48 -20.99 -16.35
N ARG A 342 -5.25 -21.68 -17.47
CA ARG A 342 -3.97 -21.70 -18.16
C ARG A 342 -3.72 -20.39 -18.92
N VAL A 343 -3.07 -19.44 -18.26
CA VAL A 343 -2.62 -18.21 -18.91
C VAL A 343 -1.29 -18.45 -19.63
N LYS A 344 -1.27 -18.21 -20.95
CA LYS A 344 -0.03 -18.27 -21.74
C LYS A 344 0.93 -17.15 -21.32
N GLY A 345 2.22 -17.49 -21.21
CA GLY A 345 3.28 -16.54 -20.87
C GLY A 345 3.18 -16.01 -19.44
N ALA A 346 2.71 -16.82 -18.48
CA ALA A 346 2.69 -16.46 -17.07
C ALA A 346 4.02 -16.80 -16.39
N ARG A 347 4.59 -15.85 -15.64
CA ARG A 347 5.72 -16.06 -14.72
C ARG A 347 5.24 -16.71 -13.42
N ILE A 348 4.08 -16.26 -12.93
CA ILE A 348 3.37 -16.79 -11.77
C ILE A 348 1.97 -17.18 -12.23
N SER A 349 1.58 -18.43 -11.98
CA SER A 349 0.30 -19.02 -12.40
C SER A 349 -0.84 -18.81 -11.40
N GLY A 350 -0.53 -18.38 -10.18
CA GLY A 350 -1.50 -18.15 -9.12
C GLY A 350 -0.82 -17.91 -7.79
N VAL A 351 -1.61 -17.77 -6.73
CA VAL A 351 -1.14 -17.60 -5.36
C VAL A 351 -1.80 -18.63 -4.47
N LEU A 352 -1.02 -19.29 -3.61
CA LEU A 352 -1.52 -20.17 -2.57
C LEU A 352 -1.52 -19.44 -1.24
N ALA A 353 -2.58 -19.60 -0.45
CA ALA A 353 -2.65 -19.08 0.90
C ALA A 353 -2.96 -20.18 1.92
N VAL A 354 -2.28 -20.11 3.06
CA VAL A 354 -2.62 -20.87 4.27
C VAL A 354 -3.25 -19.92 5.27
N ILE A 355 -4.46 -20.27 5.72
CA ILE A 355 -5.24 -19.49 6.66
C ILE A 355 -5.65 -20.34 7.86
N CYS A 356 -5.92 -19.68 8.99
CA CYS A 356 -6.72 -20.28 10.05
C CYS A 356 -8.13 -20.55 9.50
N ALA A 357 -8.53 -21.81 9.41
CA ALA A 357 -9.83 -22.18 8.82
C ALA A 357 -11.01 -21.72 9.67
N ARG A 358 -10.85 -21.69 11.01
CA ARG A 358 -11.94 -21.36 11.94
C ARG A 358 -12.26 -19.87 11.97
N HIS A 359 -11.25 -19.03 11.84
CA HIS A 359 -11.37 -17.59 12.05
C HIS A 359 -10.97 -16.75 10.83
N VAL A 360 -10.55 -17.38 9.74
CA VAL A 360 -10.25 -16.75 8.44
C VAL A 360 -9.12 -15.70 8.54
N PHE A 361 -8.12 -15.97 9.37
CA PHE A 361 -6.90 -15.16 9.47
C PHE A 361 -5.82 -15.68 8.54
N TYR A 362 -5.23 -14.80 7.73
CA TYR A 362 -4.02 -15.13 6.98
C TYR A 362 -2.85 -15.39 7.93
N ARG A 363 -2.13 -16.49 7.67
CA ARG A 363 -0.93 -16.82 8.45
C ARG A 363 0.24 -15.94 7.99
N PRO A 364 1.04 -15.38 8.92
CA PRO A 364 2.32 -14.78 8.57
C PRO A 364 3.19 -15.77 7.80
N ARG A 365 3.78 -15.31 6.68
CA ARG A 365 4.59 -16.15 5.79
C ARG A 365 3.85 -17.41 5.28
N GLY A 366 2.51 -17.37 5.25
CA GLY A 366 1.63 -18.47 4.86
C GLY A 366 1.19 -18.42 3.39
N MET A 367 1.65 -17.44 2.62
CA MET A 367 1.31 -17.30 1.20
C MET A 367 2.55 -17.44 0.30
N ASN A 368 2.38 -18.00 -0.90
CA ASN A 368 3.42 -18.08 -1.93
C ASN A 368 2.87 -18.05 -3.35
N ASP A 369 3.76 -17.70 -4.26
CA ASP A 369 3.51 -17.76 -5.70
C ASP A 369 3.57 -19.19 -6.24
N LEU A 370 2.58 -19.55 -7.06
CA LEU A 370 2.50 -20.83 -7.75
C LEU A 370 3.17 -20.70 -9.13
N LYS A 371 4.24 -21.45 -9.39
CA LYS A 371 4.92 -21.40 -10.70
C LYS A 371 4.22 -22.27 -11.77
N LYS A 372 3.63 -23.40 -11.38
CA LYS A 372 2.84 -24.29 -12.26
C LYS A 372 1.76 -25.03 -11.47
N GLY A 373 0.52 -24.53 -11.48
CA GLY A 373 -0.62 -25.22 -10.86
C GLY A 373 -0.48 -25.41 -9.35
N GLU A 374 -1.30 -26.29 -8.76
CA GLU A 374 -1.29 -26.63 -7.33
C GLU A 374 -0.17 -27.62 -6.96
N LYS A 375 1.09 -27.30 -7.31
CA LYS A 375 2.19 -28.15 -6.85
C LYS A 375 2.36 -28.02 -5.33
N TYR A 376 2.28 -29.13 -4.60
CA TYR A 376 2.49 -29.16 -3.14
C TYR A 376 3.86 -28.60 -2.70
N VAL A 377 4.83 -28.59 -3.62
CA VAL A 377 6.18 -28.03 -3.45
C VAL A 377 6.18 -26.53 -3.13
N HIS A 378 5.12 -25.80 -3.49
CA HIS A 378 5.00 -24.36 -3.25
C HIS A 378 4.47 -24.01 -1.85
N LEU A 379 4.36 -24.99 -0.95
CA LEU A 379 3.96 -24.75 0.44
C LEU A 379 5.07 -24.00 1.20
N PRO A 380 4.71 -22.95 1.97
CA PRO A 380 5.71 -22.27 2.79
C PRO A 380 6.24 -23.24 3.85
N LEU A 381 7.51 -23.09 4.25
CA LEU A 381 8.14 -23.88 5.33
C LEU A 381 7.28 -23.89 6.61
N ASN A 382 6.55 -22.80 6.89
CA ASN A 382 5.63 -22.68 8.02
C ASN A 382 4.27 -23.39 7.83
N ALA A 383 4.00 -23.98 6.66
CA ALA A 383 2.86 -24.88 6.43
C ALA A 383 3.24 -26.35 6.64
N ASN A 384 4.55 -26.66 6.65
CA ASN A 384 5.10 -27.91 7.16
C ASN A 384 5.48 -27.73 8.64
N THR A 385 4.49 -27.33 9.45
CA THR A 385 4.59 -27.18 10.91
C THR A 385 4.86 -28.48 11.67
N THR A 386 5.40 -29.52 11.04
CA THR A 386 5.87 -30.71 11.73
C THR A 386 7.16 -30.47 12.51
N GLU A 387 8.01 -29.48 12.13
CA GLU A 387 9.32 -29.31 12.79
C GLU A 387 9.36 -28.26 13.91
N LEU A 388 8.57 -27.17 13.84
CA LEU A 388 8.50 -26.16 14.91
C LEU A 388 7.43 -26.48 15.98
N LEU A 389 6.52 -27.41 15.68
CA LEU A 389 5.51 -27.90 16.61
C LEU A 389 5.70 -29.41 16.85
N LYS A 390 6.84 -29.81 17.40
CA LYS A 390 7.09 -31.21 17.80
C LYS A 390 6.09 -31.75 18.85
N GLY A 391 5.08 -30.96 19.24
CA GLY A 391 3.99 -31.34 20.14
C GLY A 391 2.55 -31.12 19.62
N THR A 392 2.23 -30.16 18.74
CA THR A 392 0.81 -30.00 18.27
C THR A 392 0.60 -30.67 16.91
N ARG A 393 -0.34 -31.62 16.83
CA ARG A 393 -0.84 -32.10 15.53
C ARG A 393 -1.74 -31.04 14.91
N SER A 394 -1.37 -30.54 13.73
CA SER A 394 -2.29 -29.78 12.88
C SER A 394 -3.19 -30.75 12.11
N SER A 395 -4.51 -30.54 12.16
CA SER A 395 -5.45 -31.26 11.30
C SER A 395 -5.70 -30.41 10.05
N MET A 396 -5.33 -30.95 8.88
CA MET A 396 -5.48 -30.28 7.60
C MET A 396 -6.83 -30.65 6.99
N MET A 397 -7.69 -29.66 6.71
CA MET A 397 -8.92 -29.87 5.95
C MET A 397 -8.65 -29.59 4.47
N PRO A 398 -9.04 -30.46 3.54
CA PRO A 398 -9.16 -30.09 2.12
C PRO A 398 -10.16 -28.93 2.00
N GLY A 399 -9.79 -27.87 1.30
CA GLY A 399 -10.66 -26.71 1.10
C GLY A 399 -11.95 -27.08 0.39
N CYS A 400 -13.09 -26.84 1.05
CA CYS A 400 -14.41 -26.86 0.42
C CYS A 400 -14.56 -25.59 -0.42
N THR A 401 -14.33 -25.70 -1.74
CA THR A 401 -14.83 -24.71 -2.68
C THR A 401 -16.35 -24.79 -2.70
N ALA A 402 -17.01 -23.75 -2.21
CA ALA A 402 -18.47 -23.63 -2.23
C ALA A 402 -18.95 -23.34 -3.65
N TRP A 403 -19.02 -24.39 -4.47
CA TRP A 403 -20.05 -24.62 -5.48
C TRP A 403 -20.27 -26.15 -5.56
N GLY A 404 -21.27 -26.64 -4.83
CA GLY A 404 -21.94 -27.92 -5.06
C GLY A 404 -21.09 -29.21 -5.01
N LEU A 405 -21.27 -29.94 -3.90
CA LEU A 405 -21.14 -31.41 -3.77
C LEU A 405 -19.76 -32.07 -3.97
N SER A 406 -19.39 -32.83 -2.92
CA SER A 406 -18.43 -33.95 -2.90
C SER A 406 -16.93 -33.63 -2.83
N LEU A 407 -16.41 -33.44 -1.61
CA LEU A 407 -15.01 -33.72 -1.27
C LEU A 407 -14.85 -34.48 0.07
N THR A 408 -15.88 -35.22 0.50
CA THR A 408 -15.89 -35.88 1.82
C THR A 408 -15.41 -37.33 1.83
N ARG A 409 -14.75 -37.87 0.79
CA ARG A 409 -14.47 -39.33 0.74
C ARG A 409 -13.08 -39.84 0.38
N CYS A 410 -12.08 -39.02 0.05
CA CYS A 410 -10.83 -39.56 -0.51
C CYS A 410 -9.55 -39.51 0.35
N CYS A 411 -9.57 -39.02 1.59
CA CYS A 411 -8.36 -39.03 2.43
C CYS A 411 -8.51 -39.99 3.61
N HIS A 412 -8.51 -41.30 3.32
CA HIS A 412 -8.09 -42.30 4.31
C HIS A 412 -6.58 -42.56 4.13
N GLU A 413 -5.86 -42.43 5.24
CA GLU A 413 -4.55 -43.02 5.54
C GLU A 413 -3.44 -42.90 4.48
N SER A 414 -2.62 -41.86 4.62
CA SER A 414 -1.21 -41.92 4.21
C SER A 414 -0.33 -41.54 5.40
N THR A 415 0.05 -42.55 6.19
CA THR A 415 1.18 -42.46 7.11
C THR A 415 2.47 -42.29 6.30
N PHE A 416 3.10 -41.11 6.37
CA PHE A 416 4.46 -40.93 5.88
C PHE A 416 5.45 -41.58 6.87
N SER A 417 6.15 -42.63 6.45
CA SER A 417 7.31 -43.14 7.21
C SER A 417 8.52 -42.25 6.94
N THR A 418 9.06 -41.62 7.98
CA THR A 418 10.38 -41.02 7.95
C THR A 418 11.43 -42.12 7.88
N ALA A 419 12.12 -42.26 6.75
CA ALA A 419 13.27 -43.15 6.62
C ALA A 419 14.45 -42.57 7.43
N THR A 420 14.68 -43.12 8.62
CA THR A 420 15.92 -42.91 9.38
C THR A 420 17.06 -43.67 8.72
N ALA A 421 18.05 -42.93 8.19
CA ALA A 421 19.30 -43.49 7.72
C ALA A 421 20.02 -44.26 8.85
N THR A 422 20.05 -45.59 8.75
CA THR A 422 20.78 -46.47 9.68
C THR A 422 22.05 -46.95 8.98
N THR A 423 23.21 -46.46 9.41
CA THR A 423 24.53 -46.94 9.01
C THR A 423 24.77 -48.35 9.57
N ARG A 424 24.62 -49.39 8.74
CA ARG A 424 25.02 -50.76 9.08
C ARG A 424 26.55 -50.91 8.97
N ARG A 425 27.22 -51.01 10.12
CA ARG A 425 28.54 -51.64 10.24
C ARG A 425 28.39 -53.14 10.02
N THR A 426 29.07 -53.67 9.01
CA THR A 426 29.27 -55.10 8.80
C THR A 426 30.34 -55.61 9.76
N TRP A 427 30.00 -56.63 10.55
CA TRP A 427 30.98 -57.51 11.19
C TRP A 427 30.85 -58.89 10.55
N ARG A 428 31.97 -59.38 10.00
CA ARG A 428 32.19 -60.78 9.61
C ARG A 428 32.25 -61.65 10.87
N THR A 429 31.74 -62.88 10.82
CA THR A 429 32.51 -64.12 11.02
C THR A 429 31.62 -65.36 10.92
N ALA A 430 32.23 -66.42 10.37
CA ALA A 430 31.87 -67.83 10.28
C ALA A 430 30.69 -68.20 9.37
#